data_AF-A0AAV9KKN0-F1
#
_entry.id   AF-A0AAV9KKN0-F1
#
_cell.length_a   1.000
_cell.length_b   1.000
_cell.length_c   1.000
_cell.angle_alpha   90.00
_cell.angle_beta   90.00
_cell.angle_gamma   90.00
#
_symmetry.space_group_name_H-M   'P 1'
#
loop_
_entity.id
_entity.type
_entity.pdbx_description
1 polymer ?
#
loop_
_entity_poly.entity_id
_entity_poly.type
_entity_poly.pdbx_seq_one_letter_code
_entity_poly.pdbx_strand_id
1 'polypeptide(L)'
;MAGWTEEMDWAISYATGKAIQDEVYRMTLAATVYYVWQERNYRIFQKKERTAEVIIRSLIQEIYCRSNMQPKLAEFIRNFNYYP
;
A
#
# COMPACT_ATOMS: atom_id res chain seq x y z
N MET A 1 -3.61 13.43 17.19
CA MET A 1 -2.79 12.93 16.08
C MET A 1 -3.26 11.50 15.90
N ALA A 2 -3.92 11.17 14.78
CA ALA A 2 -4.56 9.87 14.66
C ALA A 2 -3.50 8.76 14.66
N GLY A 3 -3.65 7.79 15.57
CA GLY A 3 -2.73 6.67 15.71
C GLY A 3 -3.10 5.47 14.84
N TRP A 4 -2.25 4.43 14.84
CA TRP A 4 -2.52 3.18 14.12
C TRP A 4 -3.87 2.54 14.49
N THR A 5 -4.26 2.60 15.77
CA THR A 5 -5.56 2.08 16.22
C THR A 5 -6.72 2.80 15.55
N GLU A 6 -6.66 4.14 15.46
CA GLU A 6 -7.72 4.95 14.84
C GLU A 6 -7.81 4.69 13.33
N GLU A 7 -6.66 4.53 12.65
CA GLU A 7 -6.61 4.15 11.23
C GLU A 7 -7.23 2.77 11.00
N MET A 8 -6.95 1.81 11.88
CA MET A 8 -7.53 0.46 11.79
C MET A 8 -9.03 0.46 12.06
N ASP A 9 -9.51 1.20 13.06
CA ASP A 9 -10.94 1.34 13.34
C ASP A 9 -11.68 1.97 12.15
N TRP A 10 -11.06 2.97 11.51
CA TRP A 10 -11.56 3.56 10.28
C TRP A 10 -11.60 2.54 9.13
N ALA A 11 -10.51 1.81 8.90
CA ALA A 11 -10.42 0.80 7.84
C ALA A 11 -11.50 -0.28 7.99
N ILE A 12 -11.71 -0.77 9.21
CA ILE A 12 -12.71 -1.79 9.53
C ILE A 12 -14.13 -1.25 9.32
N SER A 13 -14.36 0.03 9.62
CA SER A 13 -15.69 0.63 9.54
C SER A 13 -16.05 1.07 8.12
N TYR A 14 -15.07 1.54 7.33
CA TYR A 14 -15.34 2.27 6.09
C TYR A 14 -14.71 1.64 4.84
N ALA A 15 -13.62 0.88 4.96
CA ALA A 15 -12.90 0.31 3.82
C ALA A 15 -13.24 -1.18 3.59
N THR A 16 -14.50 -1.59 3.80
CA THR A 16 -14.94 -3.00 3.66
C THR A 16 -15.74 -3.28 2.39
N GLY A 17 -16.12 -2.25 1.64
CA GLY A 17 -16.95 -2.38 0.45
C GLY A 17 -16.21 -2.90 -0.79
N LYS A 18 -16.98 -3.05 -1.87
CA LYS A 18 -16.48 -3.45 -3.21
C LYS A 18 -16.17 -2.25 -4.11
N ALA A 19 -16.23 -1.03 -3.58
CA ALA A 19 -15.83 0.13 -4.35
C ALA A 19 -14.33 0.03 -4.66
N ILE A 20 -13.92 0.54 -5.82
CA ILE A 20 -12.52 0.50 -6.26
C ILE A 20 -11.61 1.22 -5.24
N GLN A 21 -12.12 2.29 -4.62
CA GLN A 21 -11.41 3.03 -3.57
C GLN A 21 -11.13 2.15 -2.34
N ASP A 22 -12.12 1.41 -1.88
CA ASP A 22 -11.97 0.49 -0.74
C ASP A 22 -10.97 -0.63 -1.07
N GLU A 23 -11.00 -1.13 -2.32
CA GLU A 23 -10.07 -2.15 -2.80
C GLU A 23 -8.62 -1.63 -2.84
N VAL A 24 -8.41 -0.45 -3.43
CA VAL A 24 -7.10 0.24 -3.47
C VAL A 24 -6.58 0.51 -2.07
N TYR A 25 -7.43 0.97 -1.16
CA TYR A 25 -7.07 1.23 0.22
C TYR A 25 -6.57 -0.05 0.90
N ARG A 26 -7.35 -1.14 0.83
CA ARG A 26 -6.97 -2.43 1.44
C ARG A 26 -5.69 -3.00 0.83
N MET A 27 -5.51 -2.90 -0.49
CA MET A 27 -4.28 -3.32 -1.16
C MET A 27 -3.08 -2.52 -0.65
N THR A 28 -3.22 -1.19 -0.57
CA THR A 28 -2.18 -0.28 -0.08
C THR A 28 -1.83 -0.58 1.38
N LEU A 29 -2.82 -0.78 2.24
CA LEU A 29 -2.63 -1.12 3.65
C LEU A 29 -1.87 -2.45 3.80
N ALA A 30 -2.30 -3.49 3.09
CA ALA A 30 -1.65 -4.80 3.12
C ALA A 30 -0.19 -4.75 2.62
N ALA A 31 0.05 -4.03 1.51
CA ALA A 31 1.40 -3.83 0.99
C ALA A 31 2.28 -3.06 1.99
N THR A 32 1.74 -2.00 2.61
CA THR A 32 2.47 -1.21 3.62
C THR A 32 2.94 -2.07 4.78
N VAL A 33 2.03 -2.87 5.36
CA VAL A 33 2.37 -3.79 6.46
C VAL A 33 3.43 -4.80 6.02
N TYR A 34 3.32 -5.34 4.80
CA TYR A 34 4.30 -6.27 4.25
C TYR A 34 5.69 -5.64 4.12
N TYR A 35 5.81 -4.45 3.53
CA TYR A 35 7.10 -3.79 3.34
C TYR A 35 7.76 -3.39 4.67
N VAL A 36 6.98 -2.94 5.66
CA VAL A 36 7.49 -2.66 7.01
C VAL A 36 8.05 -3.93 7.66
N TRP A 37 7.33 -5.04 7.55
CA TRP A 37 7.81 -6.34 8.04
C TRP A 37 9.07 -6.80 7.29
N GLN A 38 9.12 -6.61 5.97
CA GLN A 38 10.25 -6.95 5.13
C GLN A 38 11.50 -6.14 5.51
N GLU A 39 11.38 -4.83 5.74
CA GLU A 39 12.47 -3.99 6.25
C GLU A 39 13.03 -4.50 7.56
N ARG A 40 12.15 -4.81 8.51
CA ARG A 40 12.56 -5.32 9.82
C ARG A 40 13.41 -6.59 9.64
N ASN A 41 12.98 -7.50 8.77
CA ASN A 41 13.73 -8.71 8.49
C ASN A 41 15.05 -8.44 7.78
N TYR A 42 15.09 -7.51 6.82
CA TYR A 42 16.33 -7.13 6.14
C TYR A 42 17.36 -6.53 7.10
N ARG A 43 16.93 -5.72 8.05
CA ARG A 43 17.80 -5.17 9.09
C ARG A 43 18.36 -6.27 9.99
N ILE A 44 17.51 -7.16 10.49
CA ILE A 44 17.90 -8.24 11.41
C ILE A 44 18.81 -9.27 10.74
N PHE A 45 18.43 -9.76 9.55
CA PHE A 45 19.04 -10.94 8.95
C PHE A 45 20.06 -10.64 7.85
N GLN A 46 19.96 -9.47 7.21
CA GLN A 46 20.81 -9.13 6.06
C GLN A 46 21.68 -7.89 6.28
N LYS A 47 21.53 -7.19 7.42
CA LYS A 47 22.17 -5.90 7.70
C LYS A 47 21.96 -4.88 6.57
N LYS A 48 20.80 -4.96 5.91
CA LYS A 48 20.38 -4.03 4.87
C LYS A 48 19.38 -3.05 5.46
N GLU A 49 19.47 -1.81 5.03
CA GLU A 49 18.53 -0.76 5.39
C GLU A 49 18.13 0.00 4.12
N ARG A 50 16.84 0.03 3.83
CA ARG A 50 16.28 0.87 2.76
C ARG A 50 15.69 2.13 3.40
N THR A 51 15.75 3.24 2.66
CA THR A 51 15.10 4.48 3.07
C THR A 51 13.58 4.35 2.91
N ALA A 52 12.83 5.17 3.66
CA ALA A 52 11.37 5.25 3.52
C ALA A 52 10.95 5.52 2.06
N GLU A 53 11.68 6.39 1.36
CA GLU A 53 11.43 6.71 -0.05
C GLU A 53 11.54 5.48 -0.97
N VAL A 54 12.58 4.65 -0.80
CA VAL A 54 12.75 3.41 -1.58
C VAL A 54 11.58 2.46 -1.34
N ILE A 55 11.16 2.33 -0.09
CA ILE A 55 10.03 1.47 0.30
C ILE A 55 8.72 1.96 -0.31
N ILE A 56 8.44 3.26 -0.19
CA ILE A 56 7.24 3.89 -0.76
C ILE A 56 7.22 3.69 -2.27
N ARG A 57 8.35 3.86 -2.97
CA ARG A 57 8.44 3.62 -4.41
C ARG A 57 8.15 2.15 -4.77
N SER A 58 8.72 1.20 -4.03
CA SER A 58 8.44 -0.23 -4.23
C SER A 58 6.96 -0.56 -4.00
N LEU A 59 6.34 0.03 -2.98
CA LEU A 59 4.92 -0.11 -2.71
C LEU A 59 4.07 0.43 -3.87
N ILE A 60 4.33 1.65 -4.34
CA ILE A 60 3.59 2.26 -5.46
C ILE A 60 3.70 1.37 -6.71
N GLN A 61 4.90 0.89 -7.03
CA GLN A 61 5.12 -0.02 -8.16
C GLN A 61 4.34 -1.32 -8.00
N GLU A 62 4.32 -1.91 -6.80
CA GLU A 62 3.56 -3.13 -6.54
C GLU A 62 2.06 -2.91 -6.72
N ILE A 63 1.51 -1.82 -6.17
CA ILE A 63 0.09 -1.48 -6.33
C ILE A 63 -0.24 -1.24 -7.80
N TYR A 64 0.59 -0.52 -8.54
CA TYR A 64 0.42 -0.29 -9.97
C TYR A 64 0.41 -1.61 -10.75
N CYS A 65 1.40 -2.49 -10.53
CA CYS A 65 1.48 -3.79 -11.19
C CYS A 65 0.26 -4.68 -10.88
N ARG A 66 -0.14 -4.78 -9.61
CA ARG A 66 -1.33 -5.56 -9.21
C ARG A 66 -2.62 -4.99 -9.80
N SER A 67 -2.72 -3.66 -9.86
CA SER A 67 -3.89 -2.96 -10.41
C SER A 67 -4.09 -3.21 -11.90
N ASN A 68 -3.00 -3.37 -12.66
CA ASN A 68 -3.06 -3.72 -14.08
C ASN A 68 -3.67 -5.11 -14.37
N MET A 69 -3.81 -5.97 -13.35
CA MET A 69 -4.48 -7.26 -13.51
C MET A 69 -6.02 -7.14 -13.55
N GLN A 70 -6.58 -5.99 -13.16
CA GLN A 70 -8.01 -5.71 -13.17
C GLN A 70 -8.30 -4.40 -13.94
N PRO A 71 -8.94 -4.44 -15.13
CA PRO A 71 -9.05 -3.27 -16.01
C PRO A 71 -9.64 -2.01 -15.36
N LYS A 72 -10.68 -2.18 -14.53
CA LYS A 72 -11.33 -1.07 -13.80
C LYS A 72 -10.41 -0.42 -12.77
N LEU A 73 -9.59 -1.24 -12.09
CA LEU A 73 -8.64 -0.79 -11.10
C LEU A 73 -7.42 -0.13 -11.78
N ALA A 74 -6.97 -0.68 -12.91
CA ALA A 74 -5.94 -0.07 -13.75
C ALA A 74 -6.33 1.32 -14.25
N GLU A 75 -7.59 1.49 -14.69
CA GLU A 75 -8.12 2.80 -15.07
C GLU A 75 -8.16 3.77 -13.89
N PHE A 76 -8.66 3.32 -12.74
CA PHE A 76 -8.70 4.14 -11.52
C PHE A 76 -7.31 4.61 -11.07
N ILE A 77 -6.32 3.71 -11.02
CA ILE A 77 -4.94 4.06 -10.64
C ILE A 77 -4.27 4.99 -11.65
N ARG A 78 -4.52 4.81 -12.96
CA ARG A 78 -4.04 5.73 -14.00
C ARG A 78 -4.63 7.14 -13.83
N ASN A 79 -5.88 7.24 -13.40
CA ASN A 79 -6.51 8.53 -13.10
C ASN A 79 -5.99 9.16 -11.81
N PHE A 80 -5.37 8.36 -10.93
CA PHE A 80 -4.70 8.80 -9.69
C PHE A 80 -3.27 9.32 -9.91
N ASN A 81 -2.86 9.53 -11.18
CA ASN A 81 -1.50 9.90 -11.58
C ASN A 81 -0.98 11.18 -10.90
N TYR A 82 -0.32 10.99 -9.76
CA TYR A 82 0.65 11.89 -9.15
C TYR A 82 1.97 11.13 -8.94
N TYR A 83 2.57 10.63 -10.03
CA TYR A 83 4.01 10.50 -10.13
C TYR A 83 4.43 10.47 -11.60
N PRO A 84 5.47 11.24 -12.01
CA PRO A 84 6.02 11.23 -13.37
C PRO A 84 6.62 9.88 -13.78
#